data_AF-A0A1Z2XNB2-F1
#
_entry.id   AF-A0A1Z2XNB2-F1
#
_cell.length_a   1.000
_cell.length_b   1.000
_cell.length_c   1.000
_cell.angle_alpha   90.00
_cell.angle_beta   90.00
_cell.angle_gamma   90.00
#
_symmetry.space_group_name_H-M   'P 1'
#
loop_
_entity.id
_entity.type
_entity.pdbx_description
1 polymer ?
#
loop_
_entity_poly.entity_id
_entity_poly.type
_entity_poly.pdbx_seq_one_letter_code
_entity_poly.pdbx_strand_id
1 'polypeptide(L)'
;MGAAREILLGLLEGFRGAMPEVEFREALNAKEGFRPAGRVLVLGAVQKESEQGDQWSAKLAFTVYAPRGRGLQETIDGMAGLAKGSQPLLSGVERGAAALDRGTGALAAGCVFSFYKPGSSGGSDGKKVRYPVEINGGAYTVTGWRVSVSGPGGSLTAIGESEPFYYKGGREFTIELQGLDMEGPEGLGVFTLRLGGQGVMYTDCRWKSLSAGGNGTLSAGDRTAVEEV
;
A
#
# COMPACT_ATOMS: atom_id res chain seq x y z
N MET A 1 10.01 19.89 8.27
CA MET A 1 10.60 18.59 7.87
C MET A 1 9.73 17.52 8.52
N GLY A 2 9.23 16.54 7.76
CA GLY A 2 8.25 15.57 8.27
C GLY A 2 8.91 14.43 9.06
N ALA A 3 8.25 13.96 10.11
CA ALA A 3 8.76 12.89 10.99
C ALA A 3 9.02 11.58 10.23
N ALA A 4 8.24 11.30 9.18
CA ALA A 4 8.44 10.11 8.34
C ALA A 4 9.79 10.10 7.62
N ARG A 5 10.25 11.26 7.14
CA ARG A 5 11.53 11.39 6.44
C ARG A 5 12.71 11.22 7.39
N GLU A 6 12.60 11.69 8.62
CA GLU A 6 13.63 11.50 9.66
C GLU A 6 13.81 10.02 10.01
N ILE A 7 12.69 9.29 10.16
CA ILE A 7 12.70 7.83 10.36
C ILE A 7 13.34 7.13 9.16
N LEU A 8 13.00 7.54 7.94
CA LEU A 8 13.60 6.99 6.71
C LEU A 8 15.12 7.17 6.72
N LEU A 9 15.61 8.38 6.99
CA LEU A 9 17.05 8.66 7.00
C LEU A 9 17.78 7.87 8.10
N GLY A 10 17.20 7.80 9.30
CA GLY A 10 17.76 7.01 10.40
C GLY A 10 17.81 5.50 10.09
N LEU A 11 16.78 4.96 9.43
CA LEU A 11 16.79 3.58 8.95
C LEU A 11 17.85 3.35 7.88
N LEU A 12 17.95 4.22 6.87
CA LEU A 12 18.96 4.09 5.81
C LEU A 12 20.39 4.19 6.37
N GLU A 13 20.62 5.00 7.39
CA GLU A 13 21.89 5.05 8.11
C GLU A 13 22.16 3.76 8.89
N GLY A 14 21.18 3.29 9.68
CA GLY A 14 21.29 2.04 10.43
C GLY A 14 21.54 0.81 9.55
N PHE A 15 20.85 0.74 8.40
CA PHE A 15 21.04 -0.33 7.43
C PHE A 15 22.43 -0.29 6.80
N ARG A 16 22.96 0.90 6.46
CA ARG A 16 24.33 1.04 5.94
C ARG A 16 25.38 0.55 6.93
N GLY A 17 25.17 0.82 8.22
CA GLY A 17 26.08 0.34 9.27
C GLY A 17 26.05 -1.18 9.44
N ALA A 18 24.88 -1.80 9.31
CA ALA A 18 24.70 -3.23 9.56
C ALA A 18 24.89 -4.13 8.31
N MET A 19 24.72 -3.58 7.10
CA MET A 19 24.76 -4.31 5.84
C MET A 19 25.69 -3.59 4.83
N PRO A 20 27.01 -3.52 5.10
CA PRO A 20 27.97 -2.74 4.30
C PRO A 20 28.14 -3.25 2.86
N GLU A 21 27.73 -4.49 2.58
CA GLU A 21 27.71 -5.08 1.24
C GLU A 21 26.54 -4.60 0.37
N VAL A 22 25.53 -4.00 0.98
CA VAL A 22 24.34 -3.45 0.32
C VAL A 22 24.45 -1.94 0.24
N GLU A 23 24.13 -1.40 -0.93
CA GLU A 23 24.04 0.04 -1.09
C GLU A 23 22.65 0.53 -0.70
N PHE A 24 22.54 1.57 0.12
CA PHE A 24 21.26 2.18 0.50
C PHE A 24 21.24 3.65 0.12
N ARG A 25 20.16 4.08 -0.52
CA ARG A 25 19.95 5.48 -0.92
C ARG A 25 18.51 5.92 -0.64
N GLU A 26 18.36 7.20 -0.33
CA GLU A 26 17.06 7.87 -0.41
C GLU A 26 16.72 8.08 -1.89
N ALA A 27 15.51 7.72 -2.28
CA ALA A 27 14.96 8.04 -3.59
C ALA A 27 13.98 9.21 -3.47
N LEU A 28 13.92 10.04 -4.51
CA LEU A 28 12.96 11.15 -4.55
C LEU A 28 11.53 10.63 -4.75
N ASN A 29 11.38 9.43 -5.33
CA ASN A 29 10.12 8.70 -5.40
C ASN A 29 10.35 7.18 -5.53
N ALA A 30 9.32 6.38 -5.23
CA ALA A 30 9.38 4.92 -5.24
C ALA A 30 9.57 4.26 -6.63
N LYS A 31 9.55 5.05 -7.73
CA LYS A 31 9.67 4.56 -9.12
C LYS A 31 10.98 4.97 -9.78
N GLU A 32 11.91 5.54 -9.03
CA GLU A 32 13.18 5.99 -9.58
C GLU A 32 14.00 4.78 -10.04
N GLY A 33 14.17 4.65 -11.35
CA GLY A 33 14.86 3.51 -11.96
C GLY A 33 16.37 3.64 -11.82
N PHE A 34 17.02 2.62 -11.26
CA PHE A 34 18.48 2.60 -11.12
C PHE A 34 19.10 1.27 -11.55
N ARG A 35 20.22 1.31 -12.29
CA ARG A 35 20.93 0.11 -12.71
C ARG A 35 22.06 -0.25 -11.73
N PRO A 36 21.92 -1.31 -10.91
CA PRO A 36 22.95 -1.67 -9.95
C PRO A 36 24.23 -2.16 -10.64
N ALA A 37 25.37 -1.56 -10.29
CA ALA A 37 26.69 -1.83 -10.87
C ALA A 37 27.41 -3.02 -10.20
N GLY A 38 26.65 -4.05 -9.76
CA GLY A 38 27.21 -5.31 -9.25
C GLY A 38 26.98 -5.61 -7.76
N ARG A 39 26.37 -4.70 -7.00
CA ARG A 39 25.90 -4.94 -5.61
C ARG A 39 24.38 -4.83 -5.52
N VAL A 40 23.80 -5.37 -4.45
CA VAL A 40 22.40 -5.11 -4.11
C VAL A 40 22.26 -3.63 -3.79
N LEU A 41 21.25 -2.99 -4.36
CA LEU A 41 20.88 -1.61 -4.07
C LEU A 41 19.49 -1.58 -3.45
N VAL A 42 19.32 -0.78 -2.41
CA VAL A 42 18.03 -0.44 -1.83
C VAL A 42 17.77 1.04 -2.00
N LEU A 43 16.62 1.35 -2.60
CA LEU A 43 16.08 2.70 -2.67
C LEU A 43 14.93 2.84 -1.68
N GLY A 44 15.04 3.76 -0.73
CA GLY A 44 13.99 4.06 0.25
C GLY A 44 13.35 5.42 0.01
N ALA A 45 12.02 5.51 0.15
CA ALA A 45 11.28 6.77 0.03
C ALA A 45 10.10 6.81 1.00
N VAL A 46 9.68 8.02 1.39
CA VAL A 46 8.41 8.21 2.07
C VAL A 46 7.30 7.98 1.05
N GLN A 47 6.50 6.93 1.26
CA GLN A 47 5.36 6.62 0.40
C GLN A 47 4.13 7.42 0.81
N LYS A 48 3.90 7.52 2.12
CA LYS A 48 2.79 8.27 2.70
C LYS A 48 3.16 8.74 4.10
N GLU A 49 2.75 9.94 4.44
CA GLU A 49 2.70 10.45 5.80
C GLU A 49 1.31 11.05 6.01
N SER A 50 0.72 10.83 7.18
CA SER A 50 -0.58 11.38 7.54
C SER A 50 -0.56 11.73 9.01
N GLU A 51 -0.99 12.95 9.30
CA GLU A 51 -1.16 13.46 10.66
C GLU A 51 -2.55 14.08 10.76
N GLN A 52 -3.33 13.62 11.73
CA GLN A 52 -4.67 14.15 12.00
C GLN A 52 -4.86 14.24 13.52
N GLY A 53 -4.84 15.47 14.05
CA GLY A 53 -4.82 15.69 15.49
C GLY A 53 -3.60 15.01 16.12
N ASP A 54 -3.83 14.23 17.18
CA ASP A 54 -2.77 13.47 17.86
C ASP A 54 -2.40 12.15 17.17
N GLN A 55 -3.08 11.79 16.09
CA GLN A 55 -2.80 10.57 15.34
C GLN A 55 -1.75 10.82 14.26
N TRP A 56 -0.75 9.94 14.21
CA TRP A 56 0.29 9.99 13.18
C TRP A 56 0.54 8.60 12.61
N SER A 57 0.69 8.55 11.29
CA SER A 57 1.06 7.34 10.56
C SER A 57 1.98 7.65 9.40
N ALA A 58 2.87 6.70 9.10
CA ALA A 58 3.70 6.75 7.91
C ALA A 58 3.87 5.39 7.26
N LYS A 59 4.05 5.40 5.94
CA LYS A 59 4.53 4.27 5.15
C LYS A 59 5.80 4.65 4.44
N LEU A 60 6.85 3.87 4.67
CA LEU A 60 8.12 3.99 3.96
C LEU A 60 8.22 2.84 2.97
N ALA A 61 8.40 3.14 1.70
CA ALA A 61 8.59 2.14 0.65
C ALA A 61 10.07 1.97 0.37
N PHE A 62 10.51 0.73 0.29
CA PHE A 62 11.84 0.35 -0.13
C PHE A 62 11.76 -0.54 -1.36
N THR A 63 12.66 -0.34 -2.31
CA THR A 63 12.82 -1.23 -3.46
C THR A 63 14.22 -1.79 -3.45
N VAL A 64 14.32 -3.11 -3.37
CA VAL A 64 15.59 -3.85 -3.38
C VAL A 64 15.86 -4.34 -4.80
N TYR A 65 16.96 -3.92 -5.38
CA TYR A 65 17.45 -4.32 -6.70
C TYR A 65 18.65 -5.25 -6.54
N ALA A 66 18.52 -6.50 -7.00
CA ALA A 66 19.57 -7.50 -6.92
C ALA A 66 20.13 -7.85 -8.31
N PRO A 67 21.43 -7.63 -8.57
CA PRO A 67 22.09 -8.15 -9.77
C PRO A 67 21.99 -9.68 -9.78
N ARG A 68 21.35 -10.24 -10.81
CA ARG A 68 21.14 -11.70 -10.97
C ARG A 68 20.32 -12.36 -9.83
N GLY A 69 19.54 -11.59 -9.08
CA GLY A 69 18.57 -12.10 -8.10
C GLY A 69 19.14 -12.64 -6.79
N ARG A 70 20.45 -12.59 -6.56
CA ARG A 70 21.04 -13.04 -5.28
C ARG A 70 20.86 -12.01 -4.17
N GLY A 71 20.56 -12.46 -2.96
CA GLY A 71 20.52 -11.62 -1.76
C GLY A 71 19.25 -10.79 -1.60
N LEU A 72 18.26 -10.96 -2.48
CA LEU A 72 17.06 -10.12 -2.52
C LEU A 72 16.19 -10.31 -1.26
N GLN A 73 15.85 -11.56 -0.93
CA GLN A 73 15.01 -11.84 0.24
C GLN A 73 15.80 -11.69 1.54
N GLU A 74 17.07 -12.09 1.54
CA GLU A 74 17.97 -11.92 2.68
C GLU A 74 18.14 -10.45 3.05
N THR A 75 18.20 -9.55 2.04
CA THR A 75 18.25 -8.10 2.27
C THR A 75 16.94 -7.59 2.86
N ILE A 76 15.78 -8.01 2.34
CA ILE A 76 14.47 -7.60 2.87
C ILE A 76 14.30 -8.06 4.31
N ASP A 77 14.66 -9.31 4.61
CA ASP A 77 14.54 -9.86 5.96
C ASP A 77 15.53 -9.22 6.94
N GLY A 78 16.75 -8.93 6.49
CA GLY A 78 17.74 -8.17 7.26
C GLY A 78 17.24 -6.77 7.62
N MET A 79 16.71 -6.02 6.64
CA MET A 79 16.12 -4.69 6.89
C MET A 79 14.95 -4.77 7.87
N ALA A 80 14.06 -5.75 7.71
CA ALA A 80 12.90 -5.92 8.59
C ALA A 80 13.33 -6.24 10.03
N GLY A 81 14.33 -7.11 10.22
CA GLY A 81 14.90 -7.43 11.52
C GLY A 81 15.54 -6.21 12.19
N LEU A 82 16.35 -5.45 11.46
CA LEU A 82 17.01 -4.24 11.95
C LEU A 82 16.01 -3.15 12.33
N ALA A 83 14.99 -2.92 11.51
CA ALA A 83 13.95 -1.94 11.81
C ALA A 83 13.13 -2.36 13.05
N LYS A 84 12.80 -3.64 13.19
CA LYS A 84 12.10 -4.16 14.37
C LYS A 84 12.90 -3.95 15.66
N GLY A 85 14.23 -4.05 15.60
CA GLY A 85 15.11 -3.83 16.75
C GLY A 85 15.38 -2.36 17.10
N SER A 86 15.18 -1.43 16.15
CA SER A 86 15.61 -0.02 16.30
C SER A 86 14.48 1.00 16.25
N GLN A 87 13.30 0.66 15.72
CA GLN A 87 12.20 1.59 15.53
C GLN A 87 10.98 1.22 16.40
N PRO A 88 10.75 1.91 17.53
CA PRO A 88 9.65 1.60 18.44
C PRO A 88 8.27 1.86 17.83
N LEU A 89 8.18 2.69 16.79
CA LEU A 89 6.93 3.00 16.09
C LEU A 89 6.63 2.01 14.96
N LEU A 90 7.54 1.08 14.65
CA LEU A 90 7.34 0.11 13.58
C LEU A 90 6.18 -0.83 13.92
N SER A 91 5.26 -0.94 12.99
CA SER A 91 4.01 -1.68 13.16
C SER A 91 3.81 -2.79 12.13
N GLY A 92 4.70 -2.93 11.16
CA GLY A 92 4.51 -3.93 10.13
C GLY A 92 5.45 -3.74 8.95
N VAL A 93 5.74 -4.85 8.29
CA VAL A 93 6.51 -4.90 7.06
C VAL A 93 5.75 -5.76 6.05
N GLU A 94 5.29 -5.12 4.98
CA GLU A 94 4.69 -5.78 3.82
C GLU A 94 5.80 -6.08 2.79
N ARG A 95 5.82 -7.30 2.24
CA ARG A 95 6.80 -7.71 1.22
C ARG A 95 6.09 -7.88 -0.12
N GLY A 96 6.65 -7.29 -1.17
CA GLY A 96 6.23 -7.46 -2.55
C GLY A 96 6.87 -8.68 -3.19
N ALA A 97 6.25 -9.17 -4.27
CA ALA A 97 6.82 -10.23 -5.08
C ALA A 97 8.07 -9.73 -5.81
N ALA A 98 9.05 -10.62 -5.99
CA ALA A 98 10.19 -10.36 -6.84
C ALA A 98 9.76 -10.38 -8.32
N ALA A 99 10.12 -9.35 -9.07
CA ALA A 99 9.85 -9.24 -10.49
C ALA A 99 11.05 -8.65 -11.23
N LEU A 100 11.17 -8.96 -12.51
CA LEU A 100 12.17 -8.32 -13.36
C LEU A 100 11.75 -6.86 -13.59
N ASP A 101 12.57 -5.93 -13.14
CA ASP A 101 12.36 -4.51 -13.44
C ASP A 101 12.86 -4.19 -14.86
N ARG A 102 11.96 -3.74 -15.72
CA ARG A 102 12.27 -3.51 -17.14
C ARG A 102 13.17 -2.31 -17.38
N GLY A 103 13.16 -1.31 -16.50
CA GLY A 103 14.00 -0.11 -16.64
C GLY A 103 15.47 -0.39 -16.34
N THR A 104 15.72 -1.29 -15.40
CA THR A 104 17.06 -1.55 -14.86
C THR A 104 17.63 -2.89 -15.31
N GLY A 105 16.76 -3.83 -15.70
CA GLY A 105 17.11 -5.21 -16.05
C GLY A 105 17.49 -6.06 -14.84
N ALA A 106 17.30 -5.56 -13.62
CA ALA A 106 17.58 -6.28 -12.38
C ALA A 106 16.32 -6.98 -11.85
N LEU A 107 16.50 -8.01 -11.03
CA LEU A 107 15.41 -8.53 -10.22
C LEU A 107 15.16 -7.55 -9.08
N ALA A 108 13.92 -7.12 -8.91
CA ALA A 108 13.53 -6.16 -7.90
C ALA A 108 12.37 -6.68 -7.05
N ALA A 109 12.35 -6.33 -5.78
CA ALA A 109 11.19 -6.51 -4.91
C ALA A 109 10.99 -5.26 -4.05
N GLY A 110 9.73 -4.85 -3.93
CA GLY A 110 9.34 -3.80 -3.00
C GLY A 110 9.11 -4.36 -1.60
N CYS A 111 9.30 -3.55 -0.58
CA CYS A 111 8.74 -3.77 0.75
C CYS A 111 8.28 -2.44 1.36
N VAL A 112 7.25 -2.48 2.20
CA VAL A 112 6.64 -1.29 2.80
C VAL A 112 6.64 -1.43 4.31
N PHE A 113 7.24 -0.46 4.99
CA PHE A 113 7.36 -0.42 6.45
C PHE A 113 6.34 0.58 6.96
N SER A 114 5.46 0.15 7.85
CA SER A 114 4.38 0.97 8.40
C SER A 114 4.74 1.43 9.81
N PHE A 115 4.45 2.68 10.14
CA PHE A 115 4.75 3.29 11.43
C PHE A 115 3.53 3.99 12.00
N TYR A 116 3.31 3.89 13.31
CA TYR A 116 2.21 4.56 14.02
C TYR A 116 2.64 5.00 15.42
N LYS A 117 2.11 6.13 15.90
CA LYS A 117 2.25 6.51 17.32
C LYS A 117 1.38 5.58 18.21
N PRO A 118 1.79 5.30 19.46
CA PRO A 118 0.92 4.66 20.44
C PRO A 118 -0.41 5.42 20.57
N GLY A 119 -1.55 4.71 20.52
CA GLY A 119 -2.88 5.31 20.50
C GLY A 119 -3.35 5.80 19.12
N SER A 120 -2.48 5.82 18.11
CA SER A 120 -2.89 5.91 16.70
C SER A 120 -3.36 4.54 16.23
N SER A 121 -4.53 4.49 15.59
CA SER A 121 -5.06 3.24 15.06
C SER A 121 -4.24 2.80 13.84
N GLY A 122 -3.31 1.87 14.07
CA GLY A 122 -2.53 1.23 13.02
C GLY A 122 -1.46 0.22 13.47
N GLY A 123 -1.25 0.00 14.77
CA GLY A 123 -0.27 -0.98 15.25
C GLY A 123 -0.73 -2.43 15.12
N SER A 124 0.05 -3.28 14.45
CA SER A 124 -0.06 -4.73 14.55
C SER A 124 0.28 -5.20 15.96
N ASP A 125 -0.71 -5.67 16.69
CA ASP A 125 -0.50 -6.56 17.82
C ASP A 125 -1.64 -7.57 17.86
N GLY A 126 -1.44 -8.73 17.22
CA GLY A 126 -2.27 -9.93 17.33
C GLY A 126 -3.76 -9.86 16.91
N LYS A 127 -4.33 -8.68 16.69
CA LYS A 127 -5.67 -8.46 16.14
C LYS A 127 -5.51 -7.70 14.83
N LYS A 128 -5.97 -8.32 13.73
CA LYS A 128 -6.01 -7.67 12.42
C LYS A 128 -6.71 -6.31 12.58
N VAL A 129 -6.00 -5.21 12.29
CA VAL A 129 -6.58 -3.85 12.31
C VAL A 129 -7.78 -3.87 11.38
N ARG A 130 -8.95 -3.47 11.91
CA ARG A 130 -10.19 -3.44 11.16
C ARG A 130 -10.55 -2.00 10.82
N TYR A 131 -10.68 -1.73 9.53
CA TYR A 131 -11.05 -0.45 8.96
C TYR A 131 -12.56 -0.40 8.74
N PRO A 132 -13.22 0.72 9.06
CA PRO A 132 -14.64 0.87 8.80
C PRO A 132 -14.89 0.86 7.28
N VAL A 133 -15.95 0.19 6.88
CA VAL A 133 -16.52 0.30 5.54
C VAL A 133 -18.02 0.43 5.68
N GLU A 134 -18.66 1.08 4.73
CA GLU A 134 -20.10 1.18 4.67
C GLU A 134 -20.61 0.38 3.49
N ILE A 135 -21.55 -0.53 3.73
CA ILE A 135 -22.22 -1.28 2.67
C ILE A 135 -23.72 -1.00 2.79
N ASN A 136 -24.31 -0.39 1.77
CA ASN A 136 -25.72 0.03 1.77
C ASN A 136 -26.12 0.86 3.01
N GLY A 137 -25.25 1.75 3.50
CA GLY A 137 -25.50 2.54 4.72
C GLY A 137 -25.20 1.81 6.04
N GLY A 138 -24.99 0.49 5.99
CA GLY A 138 -24.61 -0.31 7.16
C GLY A 138 -23.12 -0.18 7.47
N ALA A 139 -22.78 0.00 8.74
CA ALA A 139 -21.39 0.07 9.20
C ALA A 139 -20.81 -1.33 9.43
N TYR A 140 -19.75 -1.65 8.69
CA TYR A 140 -19.02 -2.91 8.79
C TYR A 140 -17.53 -2.64 8.90
N THR A 141 -16.73 -3.70 9.02
CA THR A 141 -15.28 -3.56 9.03
C THR A 141 -14.57 -4.59 8.17
N VAL A 142 -13.38 -4.22 7.68
CA VAL A 142 -12.49 -5.09 6.88
C VAL A 142 -11.06 -4.97 7.41
N THR A 143 -10.25 -5.98 7.19
CA THR A 143 -8.83 -5.98 7.57
C THR A 143 -7.91 -5.31 6.55
N GLY A 144 -8.45 -4.96 5.38
CA GLY A 144 -7.76 -4.21 4.34
C GLY A 144 -8.55 -4.19 3.02
N TRP A 145 -8.13 -3.34 2.09
CA TRP A 145 -8.67 -3.32 0.73
C TRP A 145 -7.64 -2.91 -0.32
N ARG A 146 -7.91 -3.29 -1.58
CA ARG A 146 -7.21 -2.79 -2.77
C ARG A 146 -8.24 -2.36 -3.81
N VAL A 147 -8.02 -1.20 -4.42
CA VAL A 147 -8.83 -0.71 -5.54
C VAL A 147 -7.96 -0.68 -6.78
N SER A 148 -8.42 -1.32 -7.85
CA SER A 148 -7.81 -1.29 -9.18
C SER A 148 -8.82 -0.71 -10.17
N VAL A 149 -8.35 0.10 -11.12
CA VAL A 149 -9.20 0.63 -12.19
C VAL A 149 -8.83 -0.09 -13.48
N SER A 150 -9.82 -0.70 -14.12
CA SER A 150 -9.71 -1.33 -15.42
C SER A 150 -10.80 -0.80 -16.34
N GLY A 151 -10.48 -0.50 -17.59
CA GLY A 151 -11.47 -0.08 -18.59
C GLY A 151 -11.04 -0.55 -19.96
N PRO A 152 -11.99 -0.84 -20.88
CA PRO A 152 -11.68 -1.28 -22.24
C PRO A 152 -11.01 -0.20 -23.11
N GLY A 153 -10.69 0.98 -22.57
CA GLY A 153 -9.88 1.97 -23.25
C GLY A 153 -8.97 2.78 -22.33
N GLY A 154 -8.07 3.54 -22.97
CA GLY A 154 -7.02 4.29 -22.31
C GLY A 154 -7.55 5.47 -21.48
N SER A 155 -6.79 5.85 -20.47
CA SER A 155 -7.01 7.04 -19.67
C SER A 155 -6.17 8.21 -20.20
N LEU A 156 -6.73 9.42 -20.21
CA LEU A 156 -5.99 10.66 -20.43
C LEU A 156 -5.74 11.32 -19.08
N THR A 157 -4.46 11.49 -18.75
CA THR A 157 -3.99 12.18 -17.56
C THR A 157 -3.28 13.44 -17.98
N ALA A 158 -3.62 14.57 -17.38
CA ALA A 158 -2.92 15.81 -17.66
C ALA A 158 -1.52 15.74 -17.04
N ILE A 159 -0.56 16.46 -17.62
CA ILE A 159 0.77 16.59 -17.02
C ILE A 159 0.61 17.29 -15.66
N GLY A 160 0.96 16.59 -14.58
CA GLY A 160 0.87 17.10 -13.21
C GLY A 160 -0.31 16.56 -12.39
N GLU A 161 -1.25 15.83 -12.99
CA GLU A 161 -2.36 15.19 -12.26
C GLU A 161 -2.03 13.73 -11.93
N SER A 162 -2.36 13.32 -10.71
CA SER A 162 -2.21 11.93 -10.27
C SER A 162 -3.39 11.04 -10.70
N GLU A 163 -4.54 11.65 -10.99
CA GLU A 163 -5.73 10.97 -11.49
C GLU A 163 -6.03 11.39 -12.95
N PRO A 164 -6.43 10.47 -13.83
CA PRO A 164 -6.83 10.83 -15.18
C PRO A 164 -8.14 11.62 -15.22
N PHE A 165 -8.15 12.74 -15.95
CA PHE A 165 -9.35 13.56 -16.14
C PHE A 165 -10.35 12.94 -17.12
N TYR A 166 -9.91 12.02 -17.99
CA TYR A 166 -10.78 11.38 -18.97
C TYR A 166 -10.43 9.90 -19.15
N TYR A 167 -11.44 9.06 -19.37
CA TYR A 167 -11.28 7.64 -19.64
C TYR A 167 -12.11 7.27 -20.85
N LYS A 168 -11.48 6.66 -21.85
CA LYS A 168 -12.16 6.20 -23.05
C LYS A 168 -12.73 4.80 -22.78
N GLY A 169 -14.04 4.60 -22.94
CA GLY A 169 -14.64 3.25 -22.87
C GLY A 169 -15.26 2.83 -21.52
N GLY A 170 -15.57 3.77 -20.63
CA GLY A 170 -16.16 3.45 -19.32
C GLY A 170 -15.09 3.04 -18.29
N ARG A 171 -15.38 3.28 -17.00
CA ARG A 171 -14.53 2.91 -15.87
C ARG A 171 -15.16 1.71 -15.19
N GLU A 172 -14.39 0.63 -14.98
CA GLU A 172 -14.78 -0.44 -14.07
C GLU A 172 -13.77 -0.48 -12.93
N PHE A 173 -14.25 -0.34 -11.70
CA PHE A 173 -13.42 -0.46 -10.52
C PHE A 173 -13.47 -1.91 -10.04
N THR A 174 -12.31 -2.53 -9.83
CA THR A 174 -12.23 -3.81 -9.13
C THR A 174 -11.73 -3.55 -7.71
N ILE A 175 -12.50 -3.95 -6.72
CA ILE A 175 -12.24 -3.72 -5.31
C ILE A 175 -12.09 -5.09 -4.63
N GLU A 176 -10.92 -5.30 -4.02
CA GLU A 176 -10.61 -6.50 -3.23
C GLU A 176 -10.71 -6.11 -1.75
N LEU A 177 -11.63 -6.73 -1.02
CA LEU A 177 -11.79 -6.60 0.42
C LEU A 177 -11.21 -7.81 1.13
N GLN A 178 -10.59 -7.60 2.29
CA GLN A 178 -9.98 -8.65 3.10
C GLN A 178 -10.63 -8.72 4.48
N GLY A 179 -11.03 -9.91 4.92
CA GLY A 179 -11.55 -10.12 6.28
C GLY A 179 -12.78 -9.27 6.64
N LEU A 180 -13.71 -9.12 5.69
CA LEU A 180 -15.01 -8.48 5.89
C LEU A 180 -15.76 -9.13 7.05
N ASP A 181 -16.18 -8.29 7.98
CA ASP A 181 -16.96 -8.64 9.17
C ASP A 181 -18.45 -8.37 8.90
N MET A 182 -19.05 -9.21 8.05
CA MET A 182 -20.45 -9.13 7.69
C MET A 182 -21.05 -10.54 7.64
N GLU A 183 -22.24 -10.71 8.19
CA GLU A 183 -23.01 -11.94 8.03
C GLU A 183 -23.77 -11.94 6.70
N GLY A 184 -23.74 -13.06 5.97
CA GLY A 184 -24.45 -13.27 4.70
C GLY A 184 -24.10 -12.33 3.53
N PRO A 185 -22.84 -11.88 3.32
CA PRO A 185 -22.51 -10.95 2.24
C PRO A 185 -22.79 -11.51 0.83
N GLU A 186 -22.87 -12.83 0.66
CA GLU A 186 -23.23 -13.52 -0.58
C GLU A 186 -24.68 -13.26 -1.03
N GLY A 187 -25.57 -12.89 -0.10
CA GLY A 187 -26.96 -12.56 -0.39
C GLY A 187 -27.16 -11.14 -0.94
N LEU A 188 -26.10 -10.33 -0.95
CA LEU A 188 -26.15 -8.98 -1.49
C LEU A 188 -26.20 -9.02 -3.02
N GLY A 189 -27.24 -8.41 -3.58
CA GLY A 189 -27.35 -8.15 -5.01
C GLY A 189 -26.42 -7.02 -5.46
N VAL A 190 -26.97 -6.00 -6.11
CA VAL A 190 -26.24 -4.75 -6.37
C VAL A 190 -26.20 -3.94 -5.08
N PHE A 191 -25.03 -3.42 -4.69
CA PHE A 191 -24.86 -2.64 -3.46
C PHE A 191 -23.99 -1.40 -3.66
N THR A 192 -23.94 -0.55 -2.64
CA THR A 192 -23.01 0.58 -2.55
C THR A 192 -21.91 0.29 -1.53
N LEU A 193 -20.73 0.87 -1.73
CA LEU A 193 -19.58 0.66 -0.85
C LEU A 193 -18.84 1.97 -0.59
N ARG A 194 -18.67 2.34 0.68
CA ARG A 194 -17.73 3.37 1.12
C ARG A 194 -16.57 2.74 1.86
N LEU A 195 -15.34 3.11 1.51
CA LEU A 195 -14.13 2.56 2.11
C LEU A 195 -13.53 3.54 3.11
N GLY A 196 -13.60 3.26 4.41
CA GLY A 196 -13.11 4.16 5.43
C GLY A 196 -13.77 5.55 5.39
N GLY A 197 -13.02 6.57 5.83
CA GLY A 197 -13.38 7.98 5.66
C GLY A 197 -13.08 8.52 4.26
N GLN A 198 -13.18 7.71 3.21
CA GLN A 198 -13.04 8.23 1.86
C GLN A 198 -14.30 9.05 1.50
N GLY A 199 -14.09 10.27 1.00
CA GLY A 199 -15.14 11.12 0.44
C GLY A 199 -15.70 10.63 -0.91
N VAL A 200 -15.67 9.32 -1.17
CA VAL A 200 -16.21 8.69 -2.38
C VAL A 200 -17.02 7.44 -2.03
N MET A 201 -18.16 7.29 -2.69
CA MET A 201 -19.04 6.12 -2.63
C MET A 201 -18.98 5.38 -3.96
N TYR A 202 -18.62 4.10 -3.92
CA TYR A 202 -18.68 3.21 -5.07
C TYR A 202 -20.12 2.72 -5.25
N THR A 203 -20.60 2.78 -6.49
CA THR A 203 -21.97 2.41 -6.87
C THR A 203 -21.97 1.28 -7.89
N ASP A 204 -23.12 0.62 -8.02
CA ASP A 204 -23.29 -0.57 -8.85
C ASP A 204 -22.31 -1.70 -8.50
N CYS A 205 -22.00 -1.84 -7.21
CA CYS A 205 -21.10 -2.87 -6.72
C CYS A 205 -21.74 -4.26 -6.88
N ARG A 206 -20.98 -5.22 -7.42
CA ARG A 206 -21.36 -6.62 -7.54
C ARG A 206 -20.21 -7.52 -7.18
N TRP A 207 -20.48 -8.54 -6.36
CA TRP A 207 -19.48 -9.56 -6.05
C TRP A 207 -19.08 -10.32 -7.33
N LYS A 208 -17.78 -10.41 -7.55
CA LYS A 208 -17.16 -11.33 -8.51
C LYS A 208 -16.80 -12.65 -7.83
N SER A 209 -16.33 -12.57 -6.59
CA SER A 209 -16.03 -13.73 -5.76
C SER A 209 -16.06 -13.36 -4.28
N LEU A 210 -16.31 -14.35 -3.42
CA LEU A 210 -16.35 -14.19 -1.98
C LEU A 210 -15.91 -15.50 -1.31
N SER A 211 -15.09 -15.42 -0.28
CA SER A 211 -14.61 -16.58 0.47
C SER A 211 -15.19 -16.60 1.89
N ALA A 212 -15.25 -17.80 2.48
CA ALA A 212 -15.70 -18.00 3.86
C ALA A 212 -14.84 -17.27 4.92
N GLY A 213 -13.64 -16.79 4.54
CA GLY A 213 -12.78 -15.97 5.39
C GLY A 213 -13.03 -14.46 5.32
N GLY A 214 -14.12 -14.03 4.66
CA GLY A 214 -14.47 -12.62 4.48
C GLY A 214 -13.64 -11.90 3.42
N ASN A 215 -12.91 -12.63 2.56
CA ASN A 215 -12.20 -12.01 1.43
C ASN A 215 -13.15 -11.97 0.24
N GLY A 216 -13.36 -10.80 -0.35
CA GLY A 216 -14.28 -10.63 -1.47
C GLY A 216 -13.69 -9.75 -2.55
N THR A 217 -13.91 -10.12 -3.81
CA THR A 217 -13.61 -9.26 -4.96
C THR A 217 -14.92 -8.80 -5.55
N LEU A 218 -15.06 -7.50 -5.79
CA LEU A 218 -16.26 -6.90 -6.40
C LEU A 218 -15.87 -5.96 -7.54
N SER A 219 -16.79 -5.79 -8.48
CA SER A 219 -16.74 -4.70 -9.46
C SER A 219 -17.68 -3.58 -9.04
N ALA A 220 -17.28 -2.32 -9.21
CA ALA A 220 -18.16 -1.17 -9.15
C ALA A 220 -18.21 -0.46 -10.52
N GLY A 221 -19.41 -0.05 -10.91
CA GLY A 221 -19.67 0.61 -12.19
C GLY A 221 -19.31 2.09 -12.18
N ASP A 222 -19.35 2.74 -11.01
CA ASP A 222 -18.98 4.13 -10.86
C ASP A 222 -18.49 4.46 -9.43
N ARG A 223 -17.95 5.68 -9.25
CA ARG A 223 -17.70 6.28 -7.93
C ARG A 223 -18.20 7.72 -7.91
N THR A 224 -18.99 8.05 -6.91
CA THR A 224 -19.54 9.41 -6.69
C THR A 224 -18.85 10.05 -5.51
N ALA A 225 -18.48 11.33 -5.62
CA ALA A 225 -18.01 12.10 -4.48
C ALA A 225 -19.14 12.24 -3.45
N VAL A 226 -18.81 12.18 -2.17
CA VAL A 226 -19.74 12.37 -1.07
C VAL A 226 -19.20 13.53 -0.24
N GLU A 227 -19.99 14.59 -0.09
CA GLU A 227 -19.64 15.70 0.80
C GLU A 227 -19.66 15.20 2.25
N GLU A 228 -18.58 15.47 3.00
CA GLU A 228 -18.61 15.31 4.45
C GLU A 228 -19.54 16.40 5.01
N VAL A 229 -20.59 15.98 5.72
CA VAL A 229 -21.50 16.86 6.47
C VAL A 229 -20.91 17.17 7.82
#